data_AF-A0AA88PHA7-F1
#
_entry.id   AF-A0AA88PHA7-F1
#
_cell.length_a   1.000
_cell.length_b   1.000
_cell.length_c   1.000
_cell.angle_alpha   90.00
_cell.angle_beta   90.00
_cell.angle_gamma   90.00
#
_symmetry.space_group_name_H-M   'P 1'
#
loop_
_entity.id
_entity.type
_entity.pdbx_description
1 polymer ?
#
loop_
_entity_poly.entity_id
_entity_poly.type
_entity_poly.pdbx_seq_one_letter_code
_entity_poly.pdbx_strand_id
1 'polypeptide(L)'
;MIEESTEYPETEDQLCRKEEVVKVGSIVIPVFFALLVVFSCIGNLLVLLILVLYEKSRSLINILIFNLALSDLLFTFGLPFWASYYIWGWTFGESGCKAVKFLFYLGFFSSVLFLSVMTVQRYMAVVHPLSDWEGCRCFSVAPFIIWILSGAAALLVCLRSQVSELEGSFYCEFDSVQNVPDDGAIADQTAKQDYQTHILRGAGVLRRMGSV
;
A
#
# COMPACT_ATOMS: atom_id res chain seq x y z
N MET A 1 -54.23 -21.53 4.69
CA MET A 1 -54.07 -22.44 5.84
C MET A 1 -52.60 -22.44 6.19
N ILE A 2 -52.33 -21.96 7.41
CA ILE A 2 -51.11 -22.10 8.22
C ILE A 2 -49.91 -21.21 7.81
N GLU A 3 -49.66 -20.26 8.72
CA GLU A 3 -48.41 -19.52 8.94
C GLU A 3 -47.23 -20.45 9.20
N GLU A 4 -46.05 -20.10 8.71
CA GLU A 4 -44.82 -20.34 9.47
C GLU A 4 -43.89 -19.14 9.30
N SER A 5 -43.74 -18.42 10.40
CA SER A 5 -42.77 -17.39 10.65
C SER A 5 -41.35 -17.90 10.41
N THR A 6 -40.63 -17.30 9.46
CA THR A 6 -39.18 -17.18 9.56
C THR A 6 -38.84 -15.71 9.56
N GLU A 7 -38.77 -15.16 10.77
CA GLU A 7 -38.00 -13.98 11.09
C GLU A 7 -36.57 -14.21 10.60
N TYR A 8 -36.19 -13.51 9.52
CA TYR A 8 -34.80 -13.31 9.15
C TYR A 8 -34.48 -11.83 9.43
N PRO A 9 -33.80 -11.53 10.55
CA PRO A 9 -33.24 -10.20 10.78
C PRO A 9 -32.00 -10.02 9.87
N GLU A 10 -31.45 -8.81 9.82
CA GLU A 10 -30.13 -8.49 9.25
C GLU A 10 -30.06 -8.09 7.75
N THR A 11 -30.82 -7.06 7.35
CA THR A 11 -30.41 -6.21 6.19
C THR A 11 -29.89 -4.84 6.63
N GLU A 12 -29.53 -4.69 7.92
CA GLU A 12 -28.74 -3.56 8.44
C GLU A 12 -27.25 -3.94 8.58
N ASP A 13 -26.86 -5.19 8.30
CA ASP A 13 -25.55 -5.74 8.68
C ASP A 13 -24.39 -5.62 7.68
N GLN A 14 -24.57 -4.92 6.54
CA GLN A 14 -23.48 -4.75 5.54
C GLN A 14 -22.98 -3.31 5.36
N LEU A 15 -23.69 -2.33 5.91
CA LEU A 15 -23.12 -1.03 6.28
C LEU A 15 -22.39 -1.11 7.64
N CYS A 16 -22.38 -2.29 8.27
CA CYS A 16 -21.79 -2.54 9.58
C CYS A 16 -20.26 -2.38 9.60
N ARG A 17 -19.82 -1.61 10.61
CA ARG A 17 -18.44 -1.44 11.10
C ARG A 17 -17.43 -0.76 10.17
N LYS A 18 -17.79 -0.35 8.96
CA LYS A 18 -16.83 0.35 8.08
C LYS A 18 -16.46 1.73 8.60
N GLU A 19 -17.39 2.50 9.16
CA GLU A 19 -17.12 3.86 9.64
C GLU A 19 -16.15 3.88 10.84
N GLU A 20 -16.39 3.01 11.83
CA GLU A 20 -15.50 2.89 12.99
C GLU A 20 -14.12 2.33 12.60
N VAL A 21 -14.08 1.33 11.71
CA VAL A 21 -12.82 0.74 11.23
C VAL A 21 -12.03 1.71 10.35
N VAL A 22 -12.70 2.51 9.53
CA VAL A 22 -12.06 3.57 8.71
C VAL A 22 -11.53 4.68 9.61
N LYS A 23 -12.28 5.07 10.65
CA LYS A 23 -11.84 6.09 11.61
C LYS A 23 -10.64 5.65 12.44
N VAL A 24 -10.66 4.41 12.95
CA VAL A 24 -9.52 3.82 13.66
C VAL A 24 -8.34 3.62 12.70
N GLY A 25 -8.59 3.14 11.47
CA GLY A 25 -7.57 2.96 10.44
C GLY A 25 -6.87 4.27 10.05
N SER A 26 -7.61 5.36 9.89
CA SER A 26 -7.08 6.69 9.55
C SER A 26 -6.10 7.23 10.61
N ILE A 27 -6.18 6.77 11.87
CA ILE A 27 -5.25 7.17 12.95
C ILE A 27 -4.14 6.13 13.13
N VAL A 28 -4.50 4.84 13.19
CA VAL A 28 -3.54 3.76 13.47
C VAL A 28 -2.54 3.59 12.33
N ILE A 29 -2.97 3.71 11.07
CA ILE A 29 -2.10 3.50 9.90
C ILE A 29 -1.00 4.57 9.83
N PRO A 30 -1.27 5.89 9.90
CA PRO A 30 -0.22 6.90 9.90
C PRO A 30 0.73 6.79 11.09
N VAL A 31 0.24 6.46 12.29
CA VAL A 31 1.08 6.24 13.47
C VAL A 31 2.03 5.07 13.26
N PHE A 32 1.52 3.95 12.73
CA PHE A 32 2.33 2.79 12.41
C PHE A 32 3.39 3.12 11.33
N PHE A 33 3.01 3.83 10.27
CA PHE A 33 3.95 4.28 9.25
C PHE A 33 5.02 5.21 9.80
N ALA A 34 4.68 6.13 10.71
CA ALA A 34 5.66 6.99 11.35
C ALA A 34 6.69 6.18 12.17
N LEU A 35 6.25 5.17 12.92
CA LEU A 35 7.15 4.27 13.64
C LEU A 35 8.07 3.51 12.67
N LEU A 36 7.50 2.93 11.61
CA LEU A 36 8.29 2.24 10.58
C LEU A 36 9.35 3.15 9.97
N VAL A 37 9.00 4.41 9.66
CA VAL A 37 9.93 5.39 9.12
C VAL A 37 11.08 5.65 10.08
N VAL A 38 10.79 5.88 11.35
CA VAL A 38 11.84 6.14 12.37
C VAL A 38 12.76 4.94 12.52
N PHE A 39 12.21 3.74 12.72
CA PHE A 39 13.03 2.53 12.90
C PHE A 39 13.84 2.19 11.66
N SER A 40 13.22 2.27 10.48
CA SER A 40 13.90 1.98 9.22
C SER A 40 15.00 2.99 8.91
N CYS A 41 14.75 4.30 9.07
CA CYS A 41 15.77 5.32 8.86
C CYS A 41 16.95 5.13 9.81
N ILE A 42 16.69 4.95 11.11
CA ILE A 42 17.78 4.76 12.09
C ILE A 42 18.58 3.50 11.77
N GLY A 43 17.91 2.37 11.54
CA GLY A 43 18.56 1.09 11.27
C GLY A 43 19.34 1.09 9.96
N ASN A 44 18.68 1.42 8.85
CA ASN A 44 19.27 1.35 7.52
C ASN A 44 20.35 2.41 7.28
N LEU A 45 20.19 3.64 7.81
CA LEU A 45 21.26 4.64 7.75
C LEU A 45 22.47 4.22 8.58
N LEU A 46 22.27 3.66 9.77
CA LEU A 46 23.37 3.16 10.60
C LEU A 46 24.14 2.03 9.89
N VAL A 47 23.42 1.10 9.26
CA VAL A 47 24.04 0.03 8.44
C VAL A 47 24.84 0.62 7.28
N LEU A 48 24.27 1.57 6.53
CA LEU A 48 24.99 2.24 5.44
C LEU A 48 26.23 3.00 5.92
N LEU A 49 26.14 3.72 7.05
CA LEU A 49 27.26 4.43 7.64
C LEU A 49 28.37 3.46 8.06
N ILE A 50 28.02 2.34 8.68
CA ILE A 50 28.99 1.31 9.08
C ILE A 50 29.69 0.74 7.84
N LEU A 51 28.93 0.37 6.81
CA LEU A 51 29.48 -0.18 5.57
C LEU A 51 30.39 0.81 4.84
N VAL A 52 30.03 2.09 4.78
CA VAL A 52 30.82 3.10 4.05
C VAL A 52 32.08 3.51 4.83
N LEU A 53 32.00 3.60 6.16
CA LEU A 53 33.10 4.13 6.98
C LEU A 53 34.06 3.05 7.50
N TYR A 54 33.56 1.85 7.83
CA TYR A 54 34.35 0.82 8.52
C TYR A 54 34.70 -0.36 7.61
N GLU A 55 33.90 -0.63 6.59
CA GLU A 55 34.09 -1.79 5.73
C GLU A 55 34.79 -1.40 4.42
N LYS A 56 36.11 -1.59 4.39
CA LYS A 56 36.94 -1.24 3.23
C LYS A 56 36.94 -2.31 2.13
N SER A 57 36.45 -3.51 2.43
CA SER A 57 36.44 -4.65 1.52
C SER A 57 35.10 -4.79 0.77
N ARG A 58 35.16 -4.97 -0.55
CA ARG A 58 33.97 -5.17 -1.41
C ARG A 58 33.62 -6.66 -1.45
N SER A 59 33.14 -7.21 -0.33
CA SER A 59 32.57 -8.56 -0.29
C SER A 59 31.16 -8.60 -0.89
N LEU A 60 30.75 -9.75 -1.44
CA LEU A 60 29.39 -9.99 -1.94
C LEU A 60 28.34 -9.71 -0.86
N ILE A 61 28.61 -10.10 0.38
CA ILE A 61 27.73 -9.82 1.53
C ILE A 61 27.55 -8.32 1.72
N ASN A 62 28.64 -7.55 1.66
CA ASN A 62 28.60 -6.10 1.86
C ASN A 62 27.79 -5.40 0.75
N ILE A 63 27.89 -5.90 -0.49
CA ILE A 63 27.09 -5.41 -1.62
C ILE A 63 25.60 -5.74 -1.41
N LEU A 64 25.26 -6.94 -0.96
CA LEU A 64 23.87 -7.34 -0.70
C LEU A 64 23.25 -6.53 0.45
N ILE A 65 23.99 -6.34 1.56
CA ILE A 65 23.53 -5.52 2.68
C ILE A 65 23.34 -4.06 2.25
N PHE A 66 24.25 -3.53 1.43
CA PHE A 66 24.10 -2.17 0.89
C PHE A 66 22.84 -2.02 0.04
N ASN A 67 22.58 -2.95 -0.88
CA ASN A 67 21.38 -2.91 -1.71
C ASN A 67 20.10 -3.12 -0.90
N LEU A 68 20.13 -3.98 0.11
CA LEU A 68 19.02 -4.16 1.05
C LEU A 68 18.68 -2.86 1.77
N ALA A 69 19.68 -2.19 2.36
CA ALA A 69 19.47 -0.92 3.05
C ALA A 69 18.96 0.17 2.10
N LEU A 70 19.43 0.19 0.85
CA LEU A 70 18.92 1.10 -0.18
C LEU A 70 17.45 0.83 -0.51
N SER A 71 17.08 -0.44 -0.70
CA SER A 71 15.69 -0.87 -0.94
C SER A 71 14.76 -0.49 0.21
N ASP A 72 15.20 -0.70 1.46
CA ASP A 72 14.41 -0.35 2.64
C ASP A 72 14.23 1.16 2.78
N LEU A 73 15.25 1.97 2.46
CA LEU A 73 15.12 3.42 2.43
C LEU A 73 14.17 3.90 1.33
N LEU A 74 14.19 3.28 0.13
CA LEU A 74 13.25 3.60 -0.94
C LEU A 74 11.80 3.29 -0.54
N PHE A 75 11.57 2.12 0.07
CA PHE A 75 10.27 1.75 0.62
C PHE A 75 9.82 2.78 1.68
N THR A 76 10.74 3.13 2.58
CA THR A 76 10.48 4.07 3.68
C THR A 76 10.17 5.46 3.19
N PHE A 77 10.80 5.92 2.11
CA PHE A 77 10.53 7.22 1.51
C PHE A 77 9.10 7.32 0.96
N GLY A 78 8.49 6.20 0.54
CA GLY A 78 7.09 6.16 0.10
C GLY A 78 6.06 6.26 1.24
N LEU A 79 6.40 5.81 2.44
CA LEU A 79 5.47 5.75 3.58
C LEU A 79 4.89 7.11 4.02
N PRO A 80 5.68 8.22 4.11
CA PRO A 80 5.15 9.54 4.41
C PRO A 80 4.09 10.04 3.42
N PHE A 81 4.24 9.71 2.14
CA PHE A 81 3.27 10.09 1.11
C PHE A 81 1.95 9.33 1.28
N TRP A 82 2.02 8.04 1.64
CA TRP A 82 0.84 7.25 2.00
C TRP A 82 0.18 7.77 3.28
N ALA A 83 0.96 8.13 4.30
CA ALA A 83 0.42 8.74 5.52
C ALA A 83 -0.31 10.06 5.22
N SER A 84 0.26 10.91 4.35
CA SER A 84 -0.39 12.14 3.89
C SER A 84 -1.69 11.85 3.14
N TYR A 85 -1.72 10.81 2.31
CA TYR A 85 -2.91 10.38 1.58
C TYR A 85 -4.07 10.02 2.53
N TYR A 86 -3.79 9.31 3.63
CA TYR A 86 -4.82 8.94 4.61
C TYR A 86 -5.38 10.11 5.44
N ILE A 87 -4.67 11.24 5.51
CA ILE A 87 -5.06 12.41 6.32
C ILE A 87 -5.70 13.51 5.44
N TRP A 88 -5.12 13.82 4.28
CA TRP A 88 -5.48 14.99 3.45
C TRP A 88 -6.02 14.61 2.06
N GLY A 89 -6.04 13.33 1.70
CA GLY A 89 -6.31 12.90 0.33
C GLY A 89 -5.11 13.10 -0.60
N TRP A 90 -5.26 12.74 -1.88
CA TRP A 90 -4.16 12.78 -2.85
C TRP A 90 -4.01 14.17 -3.50
N THR A 91 -2.90 14.86 -3.25
CA THR A 91 -2.66 16.23 -3.74
C THR A 91 -1.52 16.36 -4.77
N PHE A 92 -0.79 15.27 -5.05
CA PHE A 92 0.41 15.28 -5.92
C PHE A 92 0.11 15.03 -7.41
N GLY A 93 -1.17 15.02 -7.80
CA GLY A 93 -1.60 14.76 -9.17
C GLY A 93 -1.28 13.35 -9.68
N GLU A 94 -1.56 13.09 -10.96
CA GLU A 94 -1.44 11.74 -11.53
C GLU A 94 0.01 11.21 -11.57
N SER A 95 0.95 12.08 -11.94
CA SER A 95 2.37 11.73 -12.03
C SER A 95 2.96 11.35 -10.67
N GLY A 96 2.58 12.07 -9.61
CA GLY A 96 2.98 11.74 -8.25
C GLY A 96 2.43 10.37 -7.82
N CYS A 97 1.18 10.04 -8.19
CA CYS A 97 0.54 8.80 -7.77
C CYS A 97 1.30 7.59 -8.32
N LYS A 98 1.60 7.64 -9.62
CA LYS A 98 2.39 6.62 -10.30
C LYS A 98 3.81 6.54 -9.72
N ALA A 99 4.46 7.68 -9.47
CA ALA A 99 5.82 7.72 -8.93
C ALA A 99 5.93 7.17 -7.49
N VAL A 100 5.04 7.58 -6.58
CA VAL A 100 5.04 7.11 -5.19
C VAL A 100 4.72 5.62 -5.11
N LYS A 101 3.71 5.15 -5.88
CA LYS A 101 3.42 3.72 -5.99
C LYS A 101 4.62 2.95 -6.52
N PHE A 102 5.25 3.44 -7.59
CA PHE A 102 6.40 2.78 -8.18
C PHE A 102 7.55 2.64 -7.19
N LEU A 103 7.94 3.73 -6.52
CA LEU A 103 9.02 3.72 -5.53
C LEU A 103 8.70 2.82 -4.34
N PHE A 104 7.47 2.87 -3.83
CA PHE A 104 7.01 2.04 -2.72
C PHE A 104 7.09 0.55 -3.06
N TYR A 105 6.52 0.14 -4.20
CA TYR A 105 6.53 -1.27 -4.63
C TYR A 105 7.92 -1.75 -5.04
N LEU A 106 8.71 -0.89 -5.70
CA LEU A 106 10.09 -1.18 -6.05
C LEU A 106 10.90 -1.48 -4.80
N GLY A 107 10.81 -0.62 -3.77
CA GLY A 107 11.47 -0.82 -2.48
C GLY A 107 10.99 -2.09 -1.77
N PHE A 108 9.67 -2.31 -1.71
CA PHE A 108 9.08 -3.48 -1.07
C PHE A 108 9.51 -4.81 -1.71
N PHE A 109 9.35 -4.94 -3.03
CA PHE A 109 9.71 -6.18 -3.73
C PHE A 109 11.22 -6.44 -3.71
N SER A 110 12.04 -5.40 -3.90
CA SER A 110 13.49 -5.56 -3.84
C SER A 110 13.97 -5.94 -2.44
N SER A 111 13.45 -5.32 -1.38
CA SER A 111 13.79 -5.66 0.02
C SER A 111 13.53 -7.14 0.33
N VAL A 112 12.33 -7.64 0.02
CA VAL A 112 11.97 -9.05 0.25
C VAL A 112 12.89 -10.01 -0.54
N LEU A 113 13.22 -9.68 -1.79
CA LEU A 113 14.12 -10.49 -2.61
C LEU A 113 15.57 -10.47 -2.08
N PHE A 114 16.07 -9.30 -1.66
CA PHE A 114 17.40 -9.19 -1.05
C PHE A 114 17.49 -9.96 0.27
N LEU A 115 16.48 -9.87 1.14
CA LEU A 115 16.41 -10.66 2.37
C LEU A 115 16.38 -12.16 2.08
N SER A 116 15.64 -12.58 1.05
CA SER A 116 15.57 -13.98 0.64
C SER A 116 16.93 -14.49 0.18
N VAL A 117 17.62 -13.76 -0.71
CA VAL A 117 18.96 -14.13 -1.18
C VAL A 117 19.99 -14.13 -0.05
N MET A 118 19.94 -13.14 0.85
CA MET A 118 20.78 -13.10 2.06
C MET A 118 20.56 -14.33 2.95
N THR A 119 19.31 -14.76 3.12
CA THR A 119 18.97 -15.95 3.91
C THR A 119 19.50 -17.22 3.27
N VAL A 120 19.31 -17.38 1.94
CA VAL A 120 19.85 -18.51 1.18
C VAL A 120 21.37 -18.52 1.24
N GLN A 121 22.01 -17.37 1.12
CA GLN A 121 23.46 -17.24 1.25
C GLN A 121 23.92 -17.75 2.62
N ARG A 122 23.31 -17.29 3.71
CA ARG A 122 23.68 -17.74 5.06
C ARG A 122 23.44 -19.24 5.26
N TYR A 123 22.36 -19.76 4.72
CA TYR A 123 22.07 -21.19 4.76
C TYR A 123 23.15 -22.01 4.04
N MET A 124 23.52 -21.61 2.82
CA MET A 124 24.55 -22.30 2.03
C MET A 124 25.93 -22.24 2.69
N ALA A 125 26.28 -21.12 3.34
CA ALA A 125 27.53 -20.97 4.08
C ALA A 125 27.67 -21.99 5.22
N VAL A 126 26.55 -22.28 5.89
CA VAL A 126 26.52 -23.19 7.03
C VAL A 126 26.48 -24.66 6.58
N VAL A 127 25.69 -24.98 5.55
CA VAL A 127 25.48 -26.37 5.12
C VAL A 127 26.60 -26.86 4.18
N HIS A 128 27.21 -25.97 3.39
CA HIS A 128 28.25 -26.31 2.43
C HIS A 128 29.51 -25.45 2.60
N PRO A 129 30.25 -25.59 3.73
CA PRO A 129 31.42 -24.77 4.04
C PRO A 129 32.63 -25.00 3.14
N LEU A 130 32.64 -26.05 2.32
CA LEU A 130 33.76 -26.42 1.41
C LEU A 130 33.43 -26.25 -0.08
N SER A 131 32.22 -25.82 -0.44
CA SER A 131 31.91 -25.52 -1.84
C SER A 131 32.40 -24.11 -2.19
N ASP A 132 32.82 -23.90 -3.44
CA ASP A 132 33.31 -22.59 -3.92
C ASP A 132 32.15 -21.65 -4.30
N TRP A 133 31.05 -21.74 -3.55
CA TRP A 133 29.78 -21.08 -3.85
C TRP A 133 29.84 -19.57 -3.61
N GLU A 134 30.73 -19.11 -2.73
CA GLU A 134 31.01 -17.69 -2.48
C GLU A 134 31.69 -17.00 -3.68
N GLY A 135 32.43 -17.75 -4.51
CA GLY A 135 33.04 -17.24 -5.75
C GLY A 135 32.13 -17.30 -6.97
N CYS A 136 30.92 -17.85 -6.84
CA CYS A 136 30.05 -18.08 -7.98
C CYS A 136 29.55 -16.73 -8.55
N ARG A 137 29.87 -16.48 -9.82
CA ARG A 137 29.49 -15.26 -10.57
C ARG A 137 27.98 -14.95 -10.51
N CYS A 138 27.15 -15.95 -10.22
CA CYS A 138 25.72 -15.83 -9.99
C CYS A 138 25.38 -14.84 -8.85
N PHE A 139 26.10 -14.88 -7.72
CA PHE A 139 25.85 -13.96 -6.60
C PHE A 139 26.27 -12.52 -6.93
N SER A 140 27.28 -12.34 -7.77
CA SER A 140 27.71 -11.01 -8.22
C SER A 140 26.67 -10.34 -9.13
N VAL A 141 25.88 -11.11 -9.88
CA VAL A 141 24.81 -10.58 -10.76
C VAL A 141 23.45 -10.53 -10.07
N ALA A 142 23.29 -11.20 -8.92
CA ALA A 142 22.03 -11.28 -8.20
C ALA A 142 21.40 -9.90 -7.88
N PRO A 143 22.13 -8.87 -7.44
CA PRO A 143 21.54 -7.55 -7.21
C PRO A 143 20.92 -6.96 -8.47
N PHE A 144 21.59 -7.05 -9.62
CA PHE A 144 21.07 -6.55 -10.89
C PHE A 144 19.80 -7.29 -11.31
N ILE A 145 19.79 -8.62 -11.15
CA ILE A 145 18.61 -9.44 -11.43
C ILE A 145 17.44 -9.05 -10.52
N ILE A 146 17.70 -8.86 -9.23
CA ILE A 146 16.70 -8.43 -8.25
C ILE A 146 16.12 -7.07 -8.65
N TRP A 147 16.95 -6.07 -8.96
CA TRP A 147 16.50 -4.75 -9.39
C TRP A 147 15.63 -4.80 -10.64
N ILE A 148 16.00 -5.62 -11.63
CA ILE A 148 15.21 -5.78 -12.85
C ILE A 148 13.87 -6.47 -12.53
N LEU A 149 13.88 -7.54 -11.74
CA LEU A 149 12.68 -8.29 -11.39
C LEU A 149 11.71 -7.45 -10.54
N SER A 150 12.23 -6.75 -9.52
CA SER A 150 11.45 -5.84 -8.69
C SER A 150 10.94 -4.64 -9.48
N GLY A 151 11.75 -4.11 -10.39
CA GLY A 151 11.37 -3.02 -11.29
C GLY A 151 10.27 -3.42 -12.26
N ALA A 152 10.37 -4.60 -12.86
CA ALA A 152 9.33 -5.15 -13.71
C ALA A 152 8.03 -5.41 -12.93
N ALA A 153 8.11 -6.03 -11.74
CA ALA A 153 6.95 -6.25 -10.89
C ALA A 153 6.29 -4.94 -10.45
N ALA A 154 7.08 -3.98 -9.98
CA ALA A 154 6.59 -2.64 -9.59
C ALA A 154 5.97 -1.91 -10.80
N LEU A 155 6.59 -2.02 -11.98
CA LEU A 155 6.05 -1.44 -13.20
C LEU A 155 4.72 -2.09 -13.60
N LEU A 156 4.58 -3.42 -13.52
CA LEU A 156 3.31 -4.09 -13.78
C LEU A 156 2.20 -3.61 -12.83
N VAL A 157 2.53 -3.40 -11.55
CA VAL A 157 1.60 -2.83 -10.58
C VAL A 157 1.23 -1.38 -10.93
N CYS A 158 2.19 -0.57 -11.36
CA CYS A 158 1.95 0.82 -11.77
C CYS A 158 1.18 0.95 -13.09
N LEU A 159 1.41 0.06 -14.06
CA LEU A 159 0.65 0.02 -15.31
C LEU A 159 -0.81 -0.37 -15.07
N ARG A 160 -1.08 -1.14 -14.01
CA ARG A 160 -2.42 -1.40 -13.48
C ARG A 160 -2.90 -0.36 -12.47
N SER A 161 -2.21 0.76 -12.29
CA SER A 161 -2.72 1.84 -11.44
C SER A 161 -3.28 2.95 -12.32
N GLN A 162 -4.57 3.21 -12.19
CA GLN A 162 -5.23 4.37 -12.79
C GLN A 162 -5.56 5.38 -11.68
N VAL A 163 -5.50 6.67 -12.02
CA VAL A 163 -5.96 7.74 -11.14
C VAL A 163 -7.38 8.05 -11.55
N SER A 164 -8.30 7.79 -10.63
CA SER A 164 -9.70 8.08 -10.83
C SER A 164 -10.06 9.37 -10.08
N GLU A 165 -10.97 10.14 -10.67
CA GLU A 165 -11.46 11.42 -10.14
C GLU A 165 -12.90 11.21 -9.64
N LEU A 166 -13.17 11.54 -8.38
CA LEU A 166 -14.50 11.40 -7.78
C LEU A 166 -14.78 12.68 -7.00
N GLU A 167 -15.86 13.38 -7.37
CA GLU A 167 -16.33 14.59 -6.69
C GLU A 167 -15.25 15.67 -6.42
N GLY A 168 -14.34 15.89 -7.37
CA GLY A 168 -13.29 16.91 -7.27
C GLY A 168 -12.11 16.55 -6.35
N SER A 169 -12.06 15.31 -5.85
CA SER A 169 -10.91 14.75 -5.14
C SER A 169 -10.25 13.67 -6.00
N PHE A 170 -8.93 13.77 -6.18
CA PHE A 170 -8.14 12.72 -6.83
C PHE A 170 -7.85 11.61 -5.82
N TYR A 171 -7.98 10.35 -6.22
CA TYR A 171 -7.58 9.21 -5.42
C TYR A 171 -6.72 8.26 -6.26
N CYS A 172 -5.70 7.72 -5.62
CA CYS A 172 -4.70 6.86 -6.24
C CYS A 172 -5.11 5.40 -6.02
N GLU A 173 -6.22 5.00 -6.66
CA GLU A 173 -6.76 3.64 -6.62
C GLU A 173 -5.80 2.65 -7.30
N PHE A 174 -5.77 1.39 -6.84
CA PHE A 174 -5.31 0.32 -7.70
C PHE A 174 -6.43 0.04 -8.69
N ASP A 175 -6.16 -0.14 -9.98
CA ASP A 175 -7.18 -0.68 -10.88
C ASP A 175 -7.40 -2.13 -10.43
N SER A 176 -8.29 -2.34 -9.46
CA SER A 176 -8.87 -3.64 -9.23
C SER A 176 -9.52 -3.96 -10.56
N VAL A 177 -8.98 -4.95 -11.27
CA VAL A 177 -9.64 -5.53 -12.43
C VAL A 177 -11.03 -5.91 -11.97
N GLN A 178 -11.96 -5.01 -12.25
CA GLN A 178 -13.33 -5.33 -12.24
C GLN A 178 -13.92 -4.72 -13.50
N ASN A 179 -13.97 -5.61 -14.49
CA ASN A 179 -15.27 -5.97 -15.02
C ASN A 179 -16.24 -6.27 -13.86
N VAL A 180 -16.63 -5.26 -13.06
CA VAL A 180 -17.94 -5.23 -12.41
C VAL A 180 -18.82 -4.76 -13.56
N PRO A 181 -19.76 -5.58 -14.04
CA PRO A 181 -20.81 -5.09 -14.93
C PRO A 181 -21.43 -3.84 -14.29
N ASP A 182 -21.72 -2.82 -15.09
CA ASP A 182 -22.34 -1.52 -14.75
C ASP A 182 -23.70 -1.61 -14.01
N ASP A 183 -23.83 -2.41 -12.96
CA ASP A 183 -25.05 -2.60 -12.17
C ASP A 183 -24.96 -1.86 -10.82
N GLY A 184 -23.76 -1.44 -10.40
CA GLY A 184 -23.54 -0.69 -9.15
C GLY A 184 -23.70 0.83 -9.26
N ALA A 185 -23.54 1.40 -10.45
CA ALA A 185 -23.69 2.85 -10.68
C ALA A 185 -25.17 3.29 -10.63
N ILE A 186 -26.09 2.38 -10.95
CA ILE A 186 -27.54 2.65 -10.89
C ILE A 186 -27.99 2.73 -9.42
N ALA A 187 -27.45 1.89 -8.53
CA ALA A 187 -27.80 1.84 -7.11
C ALA A 187 -27.30 3.06 -6.32
N ASP A 188 -26.09 3.53 -6.59
CA ASP A 188 -25.52 4.73 -5.96
C ASP A 188 -26.28 6.01 -6.37
N GLN A 189 -26.69 6.08 -7.65
CA GLN A 189 -27.51 7.18 -8.16
C GLN A 189 -28.95 7.15 -7.61
N THR A 190 -29.55 5.97 -7.43
CA THR A 190 -30.89 5.87 -6.81
C THR A 190 -30.87 6.23 -5.33
N ALA A 191 -29.82 5.85 -4.59
CA ALA A 191 -29.67 6.20 -3.17
C ALA A 191 -29.46 7.72 -2.95
N LYS A 192 -28.70 8.38 -3.82
CA LYS A 192 -28.50 9.84 -3.78
C LYS A 192 -29.78 10.61 -4.15
N GLN A 193 -30.57 10.09 -5.10
CA GLN A 193 -31.87 10.63 -5.48
C GLN A 193 -32.90 10.51 -4.34
N ASP A 194 -32.89 9.40 -3.61
CA ASP A 194 -33.83 9.15 -2.51
C ASP A 194 -33.49 9.99 -1.26
N TYR A 195 -32.20 10.21 -0.99
CA TYR A 195 -31.73 11.14 0.05
C TYR A 195 -32.17 12.59 -0.20
N GLN A 196 -32.03 13.11 -1.43
CA GLN A 196 -32.52 14.45 -1.76
C GLN A 196 -34.05 14.57 -1.65
N THR A 197 -34.78 13.49 -1.96
CA THR A 197 -36.24 13.46 -1.90
C THR A 197 -36.75 13.43 -0.45
N HIS A 198 -36.04 12.72 0.45
CA HIS A 198 -36.31 12.71 1.89
C HIS A 198 -35.97 14.03 2.58
N ILE A 199 -34.87 14.70 2.20
CA ILE A 199 -34.50 16.03 2.72
C ILE A 199 -35.53 17.10 2.30
N LEU A 200 -36.00 17.10 1.05
CA LEU A 200 -37.01 18.05 0.57
C LEU A 200 -38.39 17.80 1.19
N ARG A 201 -38.76 16.54 1.48
CA ARG A 201 -39.95 16.20 2.26
C ARG A 201 -39.83 16.65 3.73
N GLY A 202 -38.68 16.46 4.36
CA GLY A 202 -38.41 16.94 5.72
C GLY A 202 -38.43 18.47 5.85
N ALA A 203 -37.84 19.18 4.89
CA ALA A 203 -37.85 20.64 4.84
C ALA A 203 -39.26 21.21 4.57
N GLY A 204 -40.11 20.51 3.81
CA GLY A 204 -41.51 20.87 3.59
C GLY A 204 -42.41 20.66 4.81
N VAL A 205 -42.13 19.65 5.63
CA VAL A 205 -42.85 19.37 6.89
C VAL A 205 -42.47 20.40 7.97
N LEU A 206 -41.19 20.77 8.09
CA LEU A 206 -40.74 21.80 9.02
C LEU A 206 -41.27 23.21 8.67
N ARG A 207 -41.49 23.52 7.38
CA ARG A 207 -42.10 24.80 6.97
C ARG A 207 -43.61 24.88 7.29
N ARG A 208 -44.31 23.76 7.44
CA ARG A 208 -45.73 23.75 7.91
C ARG A 208 -45.87 23.82 9.43
N MET A 209 -44.84 23.49 10.20
CA MET A 209 -44.85 23.61 11.67
C MET A 209 -44.41 24.99 12.18
N GLY A 210 -43.90 25.87 11.31
CA GLY A 210 -43.50 27.26 11.65
C GLY A 210 -44.47 28.35 11.19
N SER A 211 -45.74 28.03 10.89
CA SER A 211 -46.77 29.03 10.54
C SER A 211 -48.12 28.78 11.24
N VAL A 212 -48.05 28.38 12.51
CA VAL A 212 -49.15 28.49 13.48
C VAL A 212 -48.70 29.39 14.60
#